data_AF-A0A5E4KMR4-F1
#
_entry.id   AF-A0A5E4KMR4-F1
#
_cell.length_a   1.000
_cell.length_b   1.000
_cell.length_c   1.000
_cell.angle_alpha   90.00
_cell.angle_beta   90.00
_cell.angle_gamma   90.00
#
_symmetry.space_group_name_H-M   'P 1'
#
loop_
_entity.id
_entity.type
_entity.pdbx_description
1 polymer ?
#
loop_
_entity_poly.entity_id
_entity_poly.type
_entity_poly.pdbx_seq_one_letter_code
_entity_poly.pdbx_strand_id
1 'polypeptide(L)'
;MALDKWADEVLINGLKKTRLVRYIATEEQPDIIEIVDPKNQFGIVIDPLDGSSLIDVNLAVGTIIGIYPGSVLAPGNTMIAAMYILYGPLTTLTLTTGNGVHDFVMDEKGAFTMTQKNVKIPDEKIYAPGALRKDYLPLHAKFIESLENEGYKLRFSGSFVADMHQILHKGGVFTYPGFKGKENGKLRLLFEANPMGKIITEAGGAISN
;
A
#
# COMPACT_ATOMS: atom_id res chain seq x y z
N MET A 1 -12.08 -10.19 9.03
CA MET A 1 -13.42 -9.84 9.59
C MET A 1 -14.48 -9.93 8.49
N ALA A 2 -15.76 -9.68 8.78
CA ALA A 2 -16.83 -9.77 7.76
C ALA A 2 -16.63 -8.77 6.60
N LEU A 3 -16.08 -7.58 6.88
CA LEU A 3 -15.83 -6.57 5.85
C LEU A 3 -14.65 -6.93 4.95
N ASP A 4 -13.57 -7.49 5.49
CA ASP A 4 -12.41 -7.91 4.68
C ASP A 4 -12.82 -8.96 3.64
N LYS A 5 -13.58 -9.98 4.06
CA LYS A 5 -14.13 -11.01 3.17
C LYS A 5 -15.04 -10.41 2.10
N TRP A 6 -15.87 -9.46 2.48
CA TRP A 6 -16.75 -8.77 1.53
C TRP A 6 -15.95 -7.95 0.50
N ALA A 7 -14.93 -7.21 0.95
CA ALA A 7 -14.08 -6.42 0.07
C ALA A 7 -13.30 -7.32 -0.91
N ASP A 8 -12.78 -8.44 -0.42
CA ASP A 8 -12.10 -9.46 -1.23
C ASP A 8 -13.05 -10.03 -2.31
N GLU A 9 -14.26 -10.44 -1.93
CA GLU A 9 -15.26 -10.96 -2.86
C GLU A 9 -15.65 -9.93 -3.92
N VAL A 10 -15.83 -8.65 -3.55
CA VAL A 10 -16.16 -7.57 -4.49
C VAL A 10 -15.06 -7.40 -5.53
N LEU A 11 -13.80 -7.32 -5.10
CA LEU A 11 -12.65 -7.11 -5.98
C LEU A 11 -12.42 -8.32 -6.89
N ILE A 12 -12.42 -9.54 -6.34
CA ILE A 12 -12.27 -10.77 -7.13
C ILE A 12 -13.37 -10.88 -8.18
N ASN A 13 -14.63 -10.68 -7.80
CA ASN A 13 -15.76 -10.79 -8.74
C ASN A 13 -15.72 -9.71 -9.82
N GLY A 14 -15.32 -8.49 -9.46
CA GLY A 14 -15.09 -7.40 -10.42
C GLY A 14 -14.03 -7.78 -11.45
N LEU A 15 -12.86 -8.23 -11.00
CA LEU A 15 -11.74 -8.60 -11.87
C LEU A 15 -12.07 -9.79 -12.76
N LYS A 16 -12.72 -10.84 -12.23
CA LYS A 16 -13.18 -12.01 -13.01
C LYS A 16 -14.06 -11.59 -14.19
N LYS A 17 -14.98 -10.64 -13.99
CA LYS A 17 -15.89 -10.16 -15.04
C LYS A 17 -15.17 -9.43 -16.17
N THR A 18 -14.04 -8.78 -15.90
CA THR A 18 -13.29 -8.06 -16.95
C THR A 18 -12.66 -8.99 -17.98
N ARG A 19 -12.30 -10.23 -17.56
CA ARG A 19 -11.44 -11.17 -18.29
C ARG A 19 -10.07 -10.59 -18.67
N LEU A 20 -9.64 -9.45 -18.13
CA LEU A 20 -8.33 -8.86 -18.44
C LEU A 20 -7.19 -9.46 -17.60
N VAL A 21 -7.52 -10.28 -16.61
CA VAL A 21 -6.58 -10.79 -15.61
C VAL A 21 -6.48 -12.30 -15.76
N ARG A 22 -5.26 -12.84 -15.66
CA ARG A 22 -5.01 -14.29 -15.59
C ARG A 22 -4.82 -14.75 -14.15
N TYR A 23 -4.08 -14.00 -13.34
CA TYR A 23 -3.75 -14.39 -11.96
C TYR A 23 -4.18 -13.32 -10.97
N ILE A 24 -4.84 -13.72 -9.88
CA ILE A 24 -5.15 -12.86 -8.74
C ILE A 24 -4.54 -13.50 -7.50
N ALA A 25 -3.74 -12.73 -6.76
CA ALA A 25 -3.33 -13.06 -5.40
C ALA A 25 -3.84 -11.97 -4.46
N THR A 26 -4.34 -12.35 -3.30
CA THR A 26 -4.97 -11.42 -2.36
C THR A 26 -4.64 -11.85 -0.93
N GLU A 27 -4.60 -10.90 -0.02
CA GLU A 27 -4.28 -11.13 1.41
C GLU A 27 -5.22 -12.17 2.06
N GLU A 28 -6.48 -12.17 1.65
CA GLU A 28 -7.55 -12.99 2.25
C GLU A 28 -7.64 -14.41 1.67
N GLN A 29 -6.87 -14.74 0.64
CA GLN A 29 -6.90 -16.06 -0.02
C GLN A 29 -5.54 -16.76 0.09
N PRO A 30 -5.51 -18.05 0.49
CA PRO A 30 -4.25 -18.78 0.63
C PRO A 30 -3.61 -19.13 -0.72
N ASP A 31 -4.42 -19.28 -1.77
CA ASP A 31 -4.00 -19.75 -3.09
C ASP A 31 -4.19 -18.67 -4.16
N ILE A 32 -3.35 -18.73 -5.20
CA ILE A 32 -3.51 -17.87 -6.39
C ILE A 32 -4.77 -18.30 -7.14
N ILE A 33 -5.65 -17.34 -7.40
CA ILE A 33 -6.84 -17.55 -8.22
C ILE A 33 -6.45 -17.40 -9.69
N GLU A 34 -6.60 -18.47 -10.46
CA GLU A 34 -6.41 -18.47 -11.90
C GLU A 34 -7.74 -18.25 -12.63
N ILE A 35 -7.78 -17.29 -13.55
CA ILE A 35 -8.91 -17.05 -14.44
C ILE A 35 -8.70 -17.84 -15.72
N VAL A 36 -9.65 -18.75 -16.02
CA VAL A 36 -9.68 -19.53 -17.25
C VAL A 36 -10.12 -18.65 -18.42
N ASP A 37 -9.51 -18.84 -19.59
CA ASP A 37 -9.80 -18.10 -20.84
C ASP A 37 -9.72 -16.55 -20.69
N PRO A 38 -8.58 -16.00 -20.22
CA PRO A 38 -8.43 -14.56 -20.10
C PRO A 38 -8.18 -13.92 -21.48
N LYS A 39 -8.54 -12.65 -21.61
CA LYS A 39 -8.21 -11.80 -22.77
C LYS A 39 -6.80 -11.21 -22.68
N ASN A 40 -6.18 -11.21 -21.51
CA ASN A 40 -4.83 -10.69 -21.28
C ASN A 40 -4.14 -11.47 -20.15
N GLN A 41 -2.82 -11.33 -20.00
CA GLN A 41 -2.00 -12.12 -19.08
C GLN A 41 -1.68 -11.38 -17.77
N PHE A 42 -2.39 -10.30 -17.46
CA PHE A 42 -2.08 -9.51 -16.26
C PHE A 42 -2.23 -10.34 -14.97
N GLY A 43 -1.30 -10.11 -14.06
CA GLY A 43 -1.35 -10.59 -12.68
C GLY A 43 -1.71 -9.44 -11.76
N ILE A 44 -2.64 -9.65 -10.83
CA ILE A 44 -3.05 -8.63 -9.87
C ILE A 44 -2.81 -9.14 -8.45
N VAL A 45 -2.13 -8.33 -7.64
CA VAL A 45 -1.96 -8.53 -6.19
C VAL A 45 -2.83 -7.52 -5.45
N ILE A 46 -3.49 -7.95 -4.37
CA ILE A 46 -4.52 -7.14 -3.69
C ILE A 46 -4.36 -7.26 -2.16
N ASP A 47 -4.34 -6.13 -1.48
CA ASP A 47 -4.78 -6.05 -0.08
C ASP A 47 -6.18 -5.43 -0.12
N PRO A 48 -7.25 -6.22 0.12
CA PRO A 48 -8.61 -5.75 -0.09
C PRO A 48 -8.98 -4.67 0.94
N LEU A 49 -8.41 -4.73 2.15
CA LEU A 49 -8.73 -3.84 3.25
C LEU A 49 -7.56 -3.72 4.26
N ASP A 50 -6.59 -2.88 3.93
CA ASP A 50 -5.52 -2.48 4.85
C ASP A 50 -6.08 -1.65 6.02
N GLY A 51 -5.55 -1.92 7.21
CA GLY A 51 -5.95 -1.22 8.43
C GLY A 51 -7.27 -1.71 9.01
N SER A 52 -7.73 -2.91 8.67
CA SER A 52 -9.02 -3.45 9.11
C SER A 52 -9.27 -3.42 10.62
N SER A 53 -8.21 -3.53 11.43
CA SER A 53 -8.28 -3.38 12.89
C SER A 53 -8.65 -1.98 13.38
N LEU A 54 -8.80 -1.00 12.48
CA LEU A 54 -9.09 0.40 12.78
C LEU A 54 -10.50 0.83 12.33
N ILE A 55 -11.25 -0.09 11.73
CA ILE A 55 -12.61 0.17 11.22
C ILE A 55 -13.56 0.49 12.37
N ASP A 56 -13.46 -0.26 13.47
CA ASP A 56 -14.34 -0.14 14.64
C ASP A 56 -14.19 1.21 15.37
N VAL A 57 -13.04 1.85 15.23
CA VAL A 57 -12.73 3.19 15.76
C VAL A 57 -12.81 4.30 14.70
N ASN A 58 -13.32 3.99 13.50
CA ASN A 58 -13.57 4.94 12.42
C ASN A 58 -12.34 5.74 12.00
N LEU A 59 -11.17 5.09 11.94
CA LEU A 59 -9.96 5.68 11.36
C LEU A 59 -9.82 5.30 9.88
N ALA A 60 -8.89 5.96 9.21
CA ALA A 60 -8.63 5.74 7.79
C ALA A 60 -8.09 4.32 7.54
N VAL A 61 -8.63 3.69 6.50
CA VAL A 61 -8.28 2.35 5.99
C VAL A 61 -8.15 2.42 4.48
N GLY A 62 -7.77 1.34 3.80
CA GLY A 62 -7.60 1.40 2.35
C GLY A 62 -7.55 0.07 1.62
N THR A 63 -7.46 0.14 0.31
CA THR A 63 -7.24 -1.01 -0.58
C THR A 63 -5.94 -0.77 -1.32
N ILE A 64 -5.08 -1.79 -1.43
CA ILE A 64 -3.80 -1.70 -2.14
C ILE A 64 -3.83 -2.69 -3.32
N ILE A 65 -3.41 -2.24 -4.50
CA ILE A 65 -3.42 -3.06 -5.72
C ILE A 65 -2.11 -2.88 -6.48
N GLY A 66 -1.50 -4.00 -6.87
CA GLY A 66 -0.37 -4.05 -7.80
C GLY A 66 -0.72 -4.82 -9.07
N ILE A 67 -0.18 -4.39 -10.20
CA ILE A 67 -0.45 -4.98 -11.52
C ILE A 67 0.86 -5.37 -12.21
N TYR A 68 0.99 -6.66 -12.49
CA TYR A 68 2.10 -7.27 -13.21
C TYR A 68 1.69 -7.60 -14.65
N PRO A 69 2.65 -7.62 -15.60
CA PRO A 69 2.39 -8.03 -16.98
C PRO A 69 2.18 -9.56 -17.14
N GLY A 70 2.28 -10.32 -16.04
CA GLY A 70 2.30 -11.79 -16.04
C GLY A 70 2.07 -12.34 -14.63
N SER A 71 3.03 -13.12 -14.13
CA SER A 71 2.93 -13.77 -12.82
C SER A 71 2.81 -12.78 -11.65
N VAL A 72 1.91 -13.07 -10.70
CA VAL A 72 1.80 -12.38 -9.40
C VAL A 72 2.96 -12.65 -8.45
N LEU A 73 3.81 -13.65 -8.77
CA LEU A 73 5.02 -13.99 -8.01
C LEU A 73 6.28 -13.36 -8.62
N ALA A 74 6.13 -12.50 -9.63
CA ALA A 74 7.27 -11.81 -10.23
C ALA A 74 7.88 -10.78 -9.25
N PRO A 75 9.18 -10.47 -9.36
CA PRO A 75 9.82 -9.45 -8.54
C PRO A 75 9.09 -8.10 -8.63
N GLY A 76 8.94 -7.39 -7.50
CA GLY A 76 8.15 -6.15 -7.40
C GLY A 76 8.54 -5.05 -8.39
N ASN A 77 9.81 -4.95 -8.77
CA ASN A 77 10.29 -3.98 -9.76
C ASN A 77 9.79 -4.24 -11.20
N THR A 78 9.18 -5.40 -11.47
CA THR A 78 8.57 -5.72 -12.77
C THR A 78 7.11 -5.24 -12.88
N MET A 79 6.54 -4.71 -11.79
CA MET A 79 5.17 -4.20 -11.76
C MET A 79 5.01 -3.01 -12.72
N ILE A 80 3.95 -3.04 -13.53
CA ILE A 80 3.67 -2.02 -14.56
C ILE A 80 2.75 -0.91 -14.05
N ALA A 81 1.94 -1.19 -13.04
CA ALA A 81 1.09 -0.21 -12.40
C ALA A 81 0.83 -0.59 -10.94
N ALA A 82 0.62 0.41 -10.10
CA ALA A 82 0.25 0.23 -8.70
C ALA A 82 -0.71 1.34 -8.29
N MET A 83 -1.62 1.02 -7.37
CA MET A 83 -2.53 1.99 -6.81
C MET A 83 -2.89 1.65 -5.36
N TYR A 84 -3.35 2.66 -4.65
CA TYR A 84 -4.13 2.44 -3.44
C TYR A 84 -5.34 3.37 -3.42
N ILE A 85 -6.41 2.91 -2.77
CA ILE A 85 -7.58 3.71 -2.43
C ILE A 85 -7.53 3.96 -0.94
N LEU A 86 -7.55 5.22 -0.51
CA LEU A 86 -7.63 5.60 0.89
C LEU A 86 -9.08 5.97 1.22
N TYR A 87 -9.67 5.24 2.17
CA TYR A 87 -10.99 5.50 2.74
C TYR A 87 -10.82 6.36 4.01
N GLY A 88 -10.54 7.66 3.80
CA GLY A 88 -10.42 8.64 4.88
C GLY A 88 -11.60 9.62 4.91
N PRO A 89 -11.38 10.86 5.42
CA PRO A 89 -12.37 11.93 5.31
C PRO A 89 -12.80 12.22 3.86
N LEU A 90 -11.89 11.97 2.92
CA LEU A 90 -12.16 11.88 1.49
C LEU A 90 -11.77 10.49 1.01
N THR A 91 -12.53 9.93 0.07
CA THR A 91 -12.08 8.74 -0.68
C THR A 91 -11.16 9.21 -1.79
N THR A 92 -9.90 8.79 -1.72
CA THR A 92 -8.89 9.16 -2.71
C THR A 92 -8.29 7.93 -3.36
N LEU A 93 -7.94 8.05 -4.65
CA LEU A 93 -7.20 7.05 -5.40
C LEU A 93 -5.84 7.65 -5.74
N THR A 94 -4.77 6.97 -5.35
CA THR A 94 -3.40 7.29 -5.78
C THR A 94 -2.95 6.21 -6.74
N LEU A 95 -2.48 6.59 -7.93
CA LEU A 95 -2.18 5.67 -9.02
C LEU A 95 -0.86 6.03 -9.71
N THR A 96 -0.10 5.00 -10.09
CA THR A 96 0.98 5.09 -11.08
C THR A 96 0.87 4.00 -12.13
N THR A 97 1.24 4.34 -13.36
CA THR A 97 1.43 3.39 -14.49
C THR A 97 2.86 3.47 -15.05
N GLY A 98 3.83 3.89 -14.23
CA GLY A 98 5.24 4.05 -14.63
C GLY A 98 5.62 5.41 -15.23
N ASN A 99 4.73 6.40 -15.17
CA ASN A 99 4.98 7.76 -15.67
C ASN A 99 4.61 8.80 -14.61
N GLY A 100 5.08 8.61 -13.38
CA GLY A 100 4.73 9.45 -12.23
C GLY A 100 3.53 8.93 -11.44
N VAL A 101 3.19 9.67 -10.39
CA VAL A 101 2.11 9.35 -9.44
C VAL A 101 1.04 10.44 -9.51
N HIS A 102 -0.22 10.05 -9.48
CA HIS A 102 -1.35 10.96 -9.60
C HIS A 102 -2.41 10.67 -8.54
N ASP A 103 -3.00 11.73 -8.00
CA ASP A 103 -4.10 11.63 -7.05
C ASP A 103 -5.43 11.98 -7.70
N PHE A 104 -6.45 11.28 -7.26
CA PHE A 104 -7.83 11.51 -7.63
C PHE A 104 -8.68 11.53 -6.38
N VAL A 105 -9.73 12.35 -6.39
CA VAL A 105 -10.75 12.39 -5.33
C VAL A 105 -12.07 11.91 -5.92
N MET A 106 -12.77 11.05 -5.18
CA MET A 106 -14.09 10.56 -5.55
C MET A 106 -15.16 11.63 -5.26
N ASP A 107 -16.03 11.89 -6.24
CA ASP A 107 -17.20 12.75 -6.06
C ASP A 107 -18.42 11.97 -5.51
N GLU A 108 -19.52 12.67 -5.26
CA GLU A 108 -20.78 12.09 -4.75
C GLU A 108 -21.42 11.07 -5.71
N LYS A 109 -21.01 11.05 -6.98
CA LYS A 109 -21.48 10.11 -8.01
C LYS A 109 -20.57 8.88 -8.14
N GLY A 110 -19.49 8.82 -7.34
CA GLY A 110 -18.50 7.75 -7.39
C GLY A 110 -17.45 7.92 -8.49
N ALA A 111 -17.37 9.08 -9.14
CA ALA A 111 -16.37 9.36 -10.18
C ALA A 111 -15.08 9.92 -9.56
N PHE A 112 -13.95 9.35 -9.94
CA PHE A 112 -12.63 9.84 -9.54
C PHE A 112 -12.17 10.95 -10.47
N THR A 113 -11.99 12.16 -9.93
CA THR A 113 -11.44 13.31 -10.66
C THR A 113 -10.01 13.58 -10.20
N MET A 114 -9.09 13.71 -11.15
CA MET A 114 -7.68 13.98 -10.86
C MET A 114 -7.51 15.34 -10.19
N THR A 115 -6.90 15.37 -9.01
CA THR A 115 -6.66 16.59 -8.23
C THR A 115 -5.18 16.97 -8.21
N GLN A 116 -4.28 16.00 -8.31
CA GLN A 116 -2.83 16.24 -8.36
C GLN A 116 -2.17 15.40 -9.45
N LYS A 117 -1.24 16.03 -10.18
CA LYS A 117 -0.42 15.38 -11.21
C LYS A 117 1.03 15.31 -10.76
N ASN A 118 1.69 14.19 -11.04
CA ASN A 118 3.11 14.00 -10.80
C ASN A 118 3.51 14.33 -9.36
N VAL A 119 2.82 13.72 -8.40
CA VAL A 119 3.13 13.83 -6.97
C VAL A 119 4.59 13.44 -6.73
N LYS A 120 5.30 14.26 -5.96
CA LYS A 120 6.68 14.03 -5.54
C LYS A 120 6.77 14.15 -4.03
N ILE A 121 7.53 13.23 -3.44
CA ILE A 121 7.73 13.19 -1.99
C ILE A 121 8.57 14.41 -1.59
N PRO A 122 8.08 15.29 -0.70
CA PRO A 122 8.85 16.43 -0.22
C PRO A 122 9.90 15.99 0.81
N ASP A 123 10.89 16.85 1.06
CA ASP A 123 11.91 16.63 2.08
C ASP A 123 11.48 17.27 3.41
N GLU A 124 10.85 16.47 4.26
CA GLU A 124 10.20 16.90 5.49
C GLU A 124 10.48 15.90 6.62
N LYS A 125 10.49 16.39 7.86
CA LYS A 125 10.97 15.62 9.02
C LYS A 125 9.83 14.93 9.77
N ILE A 126 9.25 13.91 9.16
CA ILE A 126 8.21 13.05 9.78
C ILE A 126 8.70 11.60 9.82
N TYR A 127 8.38 10.87 10.88
CA TYR A 127 8.60 9.43 10.92
C TYR A 127 7.38 8.67 11.41
N ALA A 128 7.12 7.53 10.78
CA ALA A 128 6.00 6.63 11.06
C ALA A 128 6.53 5.21 11.36
N PRO A 129 6.87 4.93 12.64
CA PRO A 129 7.46 3.66 13.01
C PRO A 129 6.41 2.64 13.48
N GLY A 130 6.30 1.52 12.78
CA GLY A 130 5.55 0.36 13.22
C GLY A 130 6.22 -0.36 14.40
N ALA A 131 5.45 -1.24 15.06
CA ALA A 131 5.81 -1.96 16.29
C ALA A 131 6.09 -1.08 17.52
N LEU A 132 6.13 -1.71 18.70
CA LEU A 132 6.43 -1.02 19.95
C LEU A 132 7.95 -0.83 20.10
N ARG A 133 8.37 0.33 20.61
CA ARG A 133 9.79 0.67 20.80
C ARG A 133 10.58 -0.35 21.62
N LYS A 134 9.95 -1.00 22.61
CA LYS A 134 10.56 -2.06 23.44
C LYS A 134 10.96 -3.32 22.63
N ASP A 135 10.32 -3.53 21.50
CA ASP A 135 10.48 -4.70 20.64
C ASP A 135 11.42 -4.45 19.46
N TYR A 136 11.88 -3.20 19.26
CA TYR A 136 12.83 -2.86 18.21
C TYR A 136 14.14 -3.63 18.34
N LEU A 137 14.68 -4.03 17.19
CA LEU A 137 16.05 -4.54 17.10
C LEU A 137 17.05 -3.38 17.30
N PRO A 138 18.29 -3.65 17.77
CA PRO A 138 19.23 -2.59 18.14
C PRO A 138 19.53 -1.56 17.04
N LEU A 139 19.60 -1.97 15.78
CA LEU A 139 19.86 -1.06 14.66
C LEU A 139 18.67 -0.14 14.37
N HIS A 140 17.45 -0.68 14.38
CA HIS A 140 16.23 0.12 14.18
C HIS A 140 16.01 1.08 15.34
N ALA A 141 16.24 0.66 16.58
CA ALA A 141 16.17 1.54 17.74
C ALA A 141 17.11 2.75 17.63
N LYS A 142 18.36 2.52 17.21
CA LYS A 142 19.34 3.59 16.95
C LYS A 142 18.92 4.52 15.82
N PHE A 143 18.33 3.97 14.75
CA PHE A 143 17.82 4.78 13.64
C PHE A 143 16.66 5.68 14.08
N ILE A 144 15.72 5.16 14.87
CA ILE A 144 14.62 5.96 15.42
C ILE A 144 15.15 7.06 16.34
N GLU A 145 16.13 6.76 17.19
CA GLU A 145 16.79 7.76 18.04
C GLU A 145 17.50 8.84 17.22
N SER A 146 18.16 8.50 16.09
CA SER A 146 18.79 9.51 15.23
C SER A 146 17.77 10.45 14.60
N LEU A 147 16.65 9.92 14.09
CA LEU A 147 15.56 10.73 13.55
C LEU A 147 15.00 11.71 14.60
N GLU A 148 14.77 11.22 15.83
CA GLU A 148 14.28 12.04 16.94
C GLU A 148 15.26 13.18 17.28
N ASN A 149 16.56 12.88 17.33
CA ASN A 149 17.60 13.88 17.57
C ASN A 149 17.72 14.91 16.44
N GLU A 150 17.40 14.52 15.20
CA GLU A 150 17.37 15.41 14.03
C GLU A 150 16.08 16.26 13.94
N GLY A 151 15.14 16.05 14.87
CA GLY A 151 13.90 16.81 14.98
C GLY A 151 12.74 16.24 14.16
N TYR A 152 12.79 14.96 13.78
CA TYR A 152 11.66 14.30 13.14
C TYR A 152 10.47 14.17 14.09
N LYS A 153 9.27 14.42 13.57
CA LYS A 153 8.02 14.35 14.32
C LYS A 153 7.35 12.99 14.14
N LEU A 154 7.00 12.36 15.24
CA LEU A 154 6.28 11.09 15.24
C LEU A 154 4.87 11.28 14.65
N ARG A 155 4.53 10.48 13.66
CA ARG A 155 3.19 10.36 13.09
C ARG A 155 2.95 8.91 12.73
N PHE A 156 2.09 8.25 13.48
CA PHE A 156 1.76 6.85 13.23
C PHE A 156 0.28 6.64 13.54
N SER A 157 -0.50 6.41 12.49
CA SER A 157 -1.94 6.12 12.60
C SER A 157 -2.21 4.65 12.86
N GLY A 158 -1.29 3.77 12.44
CA GLY A 158 -1.45 2.32 12.51
C GLY A 158 -2.08 1.69 11.27
N SER A 159 -2.55 2.50 10.31
CA SER A 159 -2.93 2.04 8.96
C SER A 159 -1.74 2.26 8.02
N PHE A 160 -1.32 1.19 7.35
CA PHE A 160 -0.18 1.27 6.45
C PHE A 160 -0.45 2.20 5.27
N VAL A 161 -1.63 2.12 4.65
CA VAL A 161 -2.00 2.99 3.53
C VAL A 161 -2.12 4.46 3.96
N ALA A 162 -2.66 4.75 5.14
CA ALA A 162 -2.79 6.11 5.64
C ALA A 162 -1.43 6.74 6.00
N ASP A 163 -0.56 5.96 6.66
CA ASP A 163 0.78 6.41 7.01
C ASP A 163 1.63 6.60 5.74
N MET A 164 1.52 5.72 4.74
CA MET A 164 2.23 5.88 3.47
C MET A 164 1.69 7.04 2.63
N HIS A 165 0.38 7.28 2.62
CA HIS A 165 -0.20 8.47 1.99
C HIS A 165 0.32 9.75 2.63
N GLN A 166 0.47 9.75 3.96
CA GLN A 166 1.11 10.87 4.66
C GLN A 166 2.56 11.06 4.20
N ILE A 167 3.39 10.00 4.16
CA ILE A 167 4.77 10.10 3.65
C ILE A 167 4.80 10.62 2.22
N LEU A 168 3.88 10.16 1.36
CA LEU A 168 3.82 10.58 -0.04
C LEU A 168 3.63 12.10 -0.19
N HIS A 169 2.82 12.72 0.67
CA HIS A 169 2.48 14.15 0.57
C HIS A 169 3.20 15.07 1.55
N LYS A 170 3.73 14.51 2.64
CA LYS A 170 4.36 15.24 3.74
C LYS A 170 5.80 14.83 3.98
N GLY A 171 6.36 13.94 3.18
CA GLY A 171 7.76 13.55 3.27
C GLY A 171 8.08 12.74 4.51
N GLY A 172 9.36 12.46 4.67
CA GLY A 172 9.87 11.71 5.81
C GLY A 172 9.98 10.21 5.54
N VAL A 173 9.86 9.40 6.60
CA VAL A 173 10.14 7.96 6.56
C VAL A 173 9.09 7.13 7.28
N PHE A 174 8.57 6.11 6.60
CA PHE A 174 7.83 5.02 7.25
C PHE A 174 8.79 3.86 7.51
N THR A 175 8.73 3.24 8.69
CA THR A 175 9.58 2.09 9.03
C THR A 175 8.76 0.98 9.65
N TYR A 176 8.86 -0.24 9.11
CA TYR A 176 8.31 -1.44 9.77
C TYR A 176 9.21 -2.67 9.54
N PRO A 177 10.51 -2.60 9.93
CA PRO A 177 11.43 -3.72 9.76
C PRO A 177 11.09 -4.87 10.72
N GLY A 178 11.90 -5.93 10.68
CA GLY A 178 11.85 -7.01 11.66
C GLY A 178 12.00 -6.50 13.10
N PHE A 179 11.23 -7.09 14.01
CA PHE A 179 11.23 -6.78 15.44
C PHE A 179 11.10 -8.07 16.27
N LYS A 180 11.31 -8.01 17.58
CA LYS A 180 11.27 -9.21 18.45
C LYS A 180 9.94 -9.97 18.29
N GLY A 181 10.03 -11.25 17.95
CA GLY A 181 8.88 -12.13 17.70
C GLY A 181 8.30 -12.05 16.28
N LYS A 182 8.78 -11.13 15.45
CA LYS A 182 8.50 -11.03 14.00
C LYS A 182 9.75 -10.55 13.27
N GLU A 183 10.78 -11.39 13.27
CA GLU A 183 12.11 -11.07 12.76
C GLU A 183 12.11 -10.81 11.24
N ASN A 184 11.13 -11.37 10.52
CA ASN A 184 10.93 -11.15 9.08
C ASN A 184 9.97 -9.99 8.76
N GLY A 185 9.60 -9.17 9.75
CA GLY A 185 8.66 -8.06 9.60
C GLY A 185 7.18 -8.50 9.70
N LYS A 186 6.28 -7.50 9.61
CA LYS A 186 4.82 -7.72 9.66
C LYS A 186 4.15 -7.59 8.28
N LEU A 187 4.60 -6.64 7.46
CA LEU A 187 4.00 -6.34 6.17
C LEU A 187 4.30 -7.48 5.18
N ARG A 188 3.32 -7.79 4.34
CA ARG A 188 3.41 -8.81 3.31
C ARG A 188 3.99 -8.21 2.04
N LEU A 189 4.99 -8.88 1.50
CA LEU A 189 5.74 -8.39 0.36
C LEU A 189 4.86 -8.18 -0.88
N LEU A 190 4.00 -9.17 -1.20
CA LEU A 190 3.31 -9.23 -2.48
C LEU A 190 2.25 -8.12 -2.65
N PHE A 191 1.41 -7.90 -1.65
CA PHE A 191 0.23 -7.03 -1.77
C PHE A 191 0.29 -5.74 -0.94
N GLU A 192 1.25 -5.59 -0.01
CA GLU A 192 1.47 -4.32 0.71
C GLU A 192 2.76 -3.64 0.21
N ALA A 193 3.92 -4.26 0.44
CA ALA A 193 5.21 -3.59 0.25
C ALA A 193 5.58 -3.36 -1.23
N ASN A 194 5.34 -4.33 -2.12
CA ASN A 194 5.66 -4.19 -3.55
C ASN A 194 4.82 -3.09 -4.25
N PRO A 195 3.48 -3.06 -4.14
CA PRO A 195 2.69 -1.99 -4.75
C PRO A 195 3.06 -0.61 -4.20
N MET A 196 3.24 -0.50 -2.89
CA MET A 196 3.64 0.76 -2.27
C MET A 196 5.05 1.19 -2.70
N GLY A 197 5.99 0.26 -2.80
CA GLY A 197 7.34 0.50 -3.29
C GLY A 197 7.37 1.03 -4.72
N LYS A 198 6.51 0.51 -5.61
CA LYS A 198 6.32 1.04 -6.96
C LYS A 198 5.87 2.50 -6.93
N ILE A 199 4.86 2.84 -6.12
CA ILE A 199 4.35 4.23 -5.99
C ILE A 199 5.44 5.15 -5.43
N ILE A 200 6.11 4.77 -4.35
CA ILE A 200 7.15 5.58 -3.69
C ILE A 200 8.32 5.85 -4.63
N THR A 201 8.77 4.84 -5.38
CA THR A 201 9.88 4.99 -6.35
C THR A 201 9.50 5.96 -7.48
N GLU A 202 8.27 5.85 -8.02
CA GLU A 202 7.77 6.76 -9.07
C GLU A 202 7.58 8.20 -8.58
N ALA A 203 7.30 8.38 -7.29
CA ALA A 203 7.25 9.67 -6.61
C ALA A 203 8.65 10.24 -6.26
N GLY A 204 9.74 9.54 -6.59
CA GLY A 204 11.11 9.97 -6.34
C GLY A 204 11.67 9.59 -4.96
N GLY A 205 10.99 8.73 -4.22
CA GLY A 205 11.48 8.17 -2.96
C GLY A 205 12.25 6.86 -3.14
N ALA A 206 12.52 6.20 -2.02
CA ALA A 206 13.20 4.91 -1.96
C ALA A 206 12.51 3.97 -0.95
N ILE A 207 12.72 2.67 -1.14
CA ILE A 207 12.26 1.61 -0.25
C ILE A 207 13.37 0.56 -0.10
N SER A 208 13.52 0.02 1.11
CA SER A 208 14.50 -1.02 1.45
C SER A 208 13.91 -1.97 2.49
N ASN A 209 14.49 -3.18 2.60
CA ASN A 209 14.33 -4.05 3.75
C ASN A 209 15.33 -3.72 4.87
#